data_AF-A0A645FVU3-F1
#
_entry.id   AF-A0A645FVU3-F1
#
_cell.length_a   1.000
_cell.length_b   1.000
_cell.length_c   1.000
_cell.angle_alpha   90.00
_cell.angle_beta   90.00
_cell.angle_gamma   90.00
#
_symmetry.space_group_name_H-M   'P 1'
#
loop_
_entity.id
_entity.type
_entity.pdbx_description
1 polymer ?
#
loop_
_entity_poly.entity_id
_entity_poly.type
_entity_poly.pdbx_seq_one_letter_code
_entity_poly.pdbx_strand_id
1 'polypeptide(L)'
;MAVLLQAGLDGIRRELTPPDAVDRNIYVMNEEEREAAQIQDLPSTIHNAIKELRKDEVMIDALGQHIFSNFVEAKRLEWAAFRQTVSEWEREQYLELY
;
A
#
# COMPACT_ATOMS: atom_id res chain seq x y z
N MET A 1 14.46 -6.05 -0.24
CA MET A 1 15.00 -5.88 1.12
C MET A 1 15.36 -4.45 1.50
N ALA A 2 15.86 -3.60 0.58
CA ALA A 2 16.29 -2.23 0.88
C ALA A 2 15.27 -1.39 1.69
N VAL A 3 14.01 -1.33 1.25
CA VAL A 3 12.95 -0.53 1.92
C VAL A 3 12.61 -1.01 3.33
N LEU A 4 12.59 -2.33 3.57
CA LEU A 4 12.30 -2.89 4.90
C LEU A 4 13.43 -2.60 5.89
N LEU A 5 14.67 -2.75 5.43
CA LEU A 5 15.84 -2.43 6.25
C LEU A 5 15.89 -0.92 6.56
N GLN A 6 15.63 -0.07 5.56
CA GLN A 6 15.65 1.37 5.76
C GLN A 6 14.55 1.81 6.74
N ALA A 7 13.34 1.25 6.65
CA ALA A 7 12.26 1.51 7.60
C ALA A 7 12.66 1.16 9.05
N GLY A 8 13.22 -0.03 9.25
CA GLY A 8 13.69 -0.48 10.57
C GLY A 8 14.82 0.39 11.12
N LEU A 9 15.80 0.74 10.28
CA LEU A 9 16.91 1.61 10.68
C LEU A 9 16.45 3.03 10.99
N ASP A 10 15.46 3.57 10.25
CA ASP A 10 14.90 4.89 10.52
C ASP A 10 14.17 4.91 11.88
N GLY A 11 13.40 3.86 12.18
CA GLY A 11 12.75 3.70 13.49
C GLY A 11 13.75 3.66 14.65
N ILE A 12 14.86 2.92 14.51
CA ILE A 12 15.93 2.89 15.52
C ILE A 12 16.59 4.26 15.66
N ARG A 13 16.92 4.93 14.55
CA ARG A 13 17.58 6.25 14.56
C ARG A 13 16.75 7.34 15.20
N ARG A 14 15.43 7.29 15.04
CA ARG A 14 14.47 8.26 15.58
C ARG A 14 13.88 7.84 16.93
N GLU A 15 14.32 6.71 17.48
CA GLU A 15 13.81 6.15 18.73
C GLU A 15 12.28 6.02 18.73
N LEU A 16 11.70 5.60 17.59
CA LEU A 16 10.26 5.46 17.47
C LEU A 16 9.75 4.35 18.38
N THR A 17 8.69 4.65 19.12
CA THR A 17 7.98 3.65 19.91
C THR A 17 6.95 2.96 19.00
N PRO A 18 7.03 1.63 18.83
CA PRO A 18 6.00 0.90 18.10
C PRO A 18 4.66 1.00 18.86
N PRO A 19 3.51 0.97 18.15
CA PRO A 19 2.21 0.92 18.80
C PRO A 19 2.05 -0.37 19.61
N ASP A 20 1.06 -0.38 20.50
CA ASP A 20 0.74 -1.55 21.31
C ASP A 20 0.40 -2.76 20.42
N ALA A 21 0.78 -3.95 20.90
CA ALA A 21 0.47 -5.19 20.22
C ALA A 21 -1.04 -5.44 20.20
N VAL A 22 -1.55 -5.88 19.04
CA VAL A 22 -2.96 -6.26 18.88
C VAL A 22 -3.08 -7.78 18.98
N ASP A 23 -3.41 -8.28 20.18
CA ASP A 23 -3.58 -9.71 20.47
C ASP A 23 -5.02 -10.19 20.21
N ARG A 24 -5.61 -9.78 19.08
CA ARG A 24 -6.97 -10.16 18.67
C ARG A 24 -7.02 -10.46 17.19
N ASN A 25 -8.03 -11.22 16.77
CA ASN A 25 -8.25 -11.47 15.36
C ASN A 25 -8.79 -10.19 14.67
N ILE A 26 -7.94 -9.49 13.93
CA ILE A 26 -8.28 -8.25 13.24
C ILE A 26 -9.36 -8.41 12.17
N TYR A 27 -9.59 -9.62 11.65
CA TYR A 27 -10.60 -9.87 10.61
C TYR A 27 -12.04 -9.85 11.12
N VAL A 28 -12.24 -9.98 12.44
CA VAL A 28 -13.59 -9.94 13.04
C VAL A 28 -13.89 -8.62 13.72
N MET A 29 -12.91 -7.72 13.78
CA MET A 29 -13.09 -6.40 14.38
C MET A 29 -13.93 -5.52 13.45
N ASN A 30 -14.86 -4.77 14.04
CA ASN A 30 -15.56 -3.72 13.30
C ASN A 30 -14.67 -2.46 13.14
N GLU A 31 -15.13 -1.49 12.37
CA GLU A 31 -14.37 -0.26 12.06
C GLU A 31 -14.00 0.52 13.33
N GLU A 32 -14.94 0.71 14.26
CA GLU A 32 -14.72 1.43 15.53
C GLU A 32 -13.65 0.73 16.41
N GLU A 33 -13.68 -0.60 16.48
CA GLU A 33 -12.70 -1.37 17.22
C GLU A 33 -11.29 -1.28 16.61
N ARG A 34 -11.21 -1.22 15.28
CA ARG A 34 -9.94 -1.07 14.55
C ARG A 34 -9.34 0.31 14.74
N GLU A 35 -10.16 1.35 14.67
CA GLU A 35 -9.73 2.73 14.96
C GLU A 35 -9.26 2.89 16.40
N ALA A 36 -10.00 2.34 17.36
CA ALA A 36 -9.62 2.35 18.77
C ALA A 36 -8.28 1.63 19.03
N ALA A 37 -7.97 0.61 18.23
CA ALA A 37 -6.68 -0.10 18.27
C ALA A 37 -5.60 0.53 17.38
N GLN A 38 -5.85 1.71 16.80
CA GLN A 38 -4.94 2.43 15.90
C GLN A 38 -4.51 1.61 14.66
N ILE A 39 -5.37 0.69 14.22
CA ILE A 39 -5.11 -0.15 13.05
C ILE A 39 -5.48 0.62 11.79
N GLN A 40 -4.47 0.92 10.97
CA GLN A 40 -4.68 1.51 9.64
C GLN A 40 -4.72 0.43 8.57
N ASP A 41 -5.63 0.58 7.62
CA ASP A 41 -5.67 -0.28 6.43
C ASP A 41 -4.50 0.02 5.50
N LEU A 42 -3.95 -1.04 4.92
CA LEU A 42 -2.99 -0.89 3.82
C LEU A 42 -3.70 -0.38 2.57
N PRO A 43 -2.97 0.30 1.65
CA PRO A 43 -3.55 0.74 0.40
C PRO A 43 -4.21 -0.40 -0.38
N SER A 44 -5.50 -0.24 -0.68
CA SER A 44 -6.33 -1.27 -1.31
C SER A 44 -6.04 -1.52 -2.80
N THR A 45 -5.25 -0.63 -3.43
CA THR A 45 -4.89 -0.73 -4.85
C THR A 45 -3.44 -0.33 -5.05
N ILE A 46 -2.83 -0.84 -6.11
CA ILE A 46 -1.47 -0.44 -6.50
C ILE A 46 -1.37 1.07 -6.77
N HIS A 47 -2.44 1.69 -7.28
CA HIS A 47 -2.49 3.14 -7.48
C HIS A 47 -2.38 3.92 -6.17
N ASN A 48 -3.09 3.47 -5.14
CA ASN A 48 -3.01 4.10 -3.81
C ASN A 48 -1.65 3.80 -3.16
N ALA A 49 -1.11 2.58 -3.33
CA ALA A 49 0.22 2.24 -2.83
C ALA A 49 1.32 3.12 -3.43
N ILE A 50 1.29 3.37 -4.75
CA ILE A 50 2.23 4.28 -5.42
C ILE A 50 2.05 5.72 -4.90
N LYS A 51 0.81 6.17 -4.67
CA LYS A 51 0.57 7.50 -4.11
C LYS A 51 1.19 7.67 -2.72
N GLU A 52 1.07 6.68 -1.85
CA GLU A 52 1.69 6.75 -0.52
C GLU A 52 3.22 6.65 -0.61
N LEU A 53 3.75 5.74 -1.43
CA LEU A 53 5.20 5.63 -1.66
C LEU A 53 5.84 6.95 -2.11
N ARG A 54 5.16 7.74 -2.95
CA ARG A 54 5.67 9.02 -3.45
C ARG A 54 5.71 10.14 -2.41
N LYS A 55 5.10 9.95 -1.24
CA LYS A 55 5.11 10.92 -0.14
C LYS A 55 6.14 10.57 0.94
N ASP A 56 6.70 9.36 0.90
CA ASP A 56 7.59 8.83 1.93
C ASP A 56 9.06 9.02 1.52
N GLU A 57 9.70 10.04 2.09
CA GLU A 57 11.11 10.36 1.84
C GLU A 57 12.04 9.22 2.26
N VAL A 58 11.73 8.49 3.34
CA VAL A 58 12.56 7.36 3.82
C VAL A 58 12.58 6.24 2.77
N MET A 59 11.42 5.97 2.14
CA MET A 59 11.32 4.96 1.08
C MET A 59 11.94 5.44 -0.23
N ILE A 60 11.80 6.71 -0.57
CA ILE A 60 12.43 7.31 -1.75
C ILE A 60 13.96 7.20 -1.64
N ASP A 61 14.52 7.57 -0.48
CA ASP A 61 15.95 7.49 -0.21
C ASP A 61 16.45 6.04 -0.20
N ALA A 62 15.66 5.10 0.32
CA ALA A 62 16.00 3.67 0.31
C ALA A 62 16.21 3.12 -1.10
N LEU A 63 15.41 3.60 -2.06
CA LEU A 63 15.47 3.18 -3.46
C LEU A 63 16.49 4.01 -4.27
N GLY A 64 16.66 5.27 -3.89
CA GLY A 64 17.40 6.26 -4.67
C GLY A 64 16.62 6.75 -5.89
N GLN A 65 16.91 7.98 -6.31
CA GLN A 65 16.11 8.71 -7.31
C GLN A 65 15.92 7.95 -8.64
N HIS A 66 16.96 7.29 -9.14
CA HIS A 66 16.92 6.59 -10.42
C HIS A 66 16.01 5.35 -10.39
N ILE A 67 16.12 4.52 -9.35
CA ILE A 67 15.30 3.32 -9.22
C ILE A 67 13.86 3.70 -8.90
N PHE A 68 13.66 4.64 -7.97
CA PHE A 68 12.35 5.15 -7.59
C PHE A 68 11.56 5.67 -8.80
N SER A 69 12.17 6.54 -9.61
CA SER A 69 11.48 7.15 -10.76
C SER A 69 11.05 6.10 -11.78
N ASN A 70 11.95 5.18 -12.15
CA ASN A 70 11.64 4.11 -13.10
C ASN A 70 10.59 3.12 -12.55
N PHE A 71 10.65 2.80 -11.26
CA PHE A 71 9.68 1.92 -10.61
C PHE A 71 8.28 2.53 -10.60
N VAL A 72 8.16 3.80 -10.21
CA VAL A 72 6.88 4.52 -10.19
C VAL A 72 6.26 4.59 -11.59
N GLU A 73 7.04 4.92 -12.61
CA GLU A 73 6.54 4.99 -13.98
C GLU A 73 6.11 3.62 -14.50
N ALA A 74 6.91 2.57 -14.29
CA ALA A 74 6.54 1.21 -14.67
C ALA A 74 5.21 0.77 -14.03
N LYS A 75 5.04 1.02 -12.73
CA LYS A 75 3.81 0.62 -12.00
C LYS A 75 2.59 1.47 -12.35
N ARG A 76 2.78 2.72 -12.78
CA ARG A 76 1.70 3.54 -13.34
C ARG A 76 1.20 3.02 -14.68
N LEU A 77 2.10 2.59 -15.56
CA LEU A 77 1.73 1.97 -16.83
C LEU A 77 0.99 0.64 -16.60
N GLU A 78 1.47 -0.18 -15.67
CA GLU A 78 0.80 -1.42 -15.26
C GLU A 78 -0.63 -1.16 -14.77
N TRP A 79 -0.81 -0.17 -13.88
CA TRP A 79 -2.13 0.21 -13.41
C TRP A 79 -3.05 0.74 -14.52
N ALA A 80 -2.50 1.55 -15.44
CA ALA A 80 -3.25 2.08 -16.57
C ALA A 80 -3.75 0.97 -17.50
N ALA A 81 -2.93 -0.06 -17.75
CA ALA A 81 -3.34 -1.23 -18.52
C ALA A 81 -4.43 -2.03 -17.79
N PHE A 82 -4.24 -2.31 -16.49
CA PHE A 82 -5.21 -3.05 -15.68
C PHE A 82 -6.60 -2.40 -15.71
N ARG A 83 -6.70 -1.10 -15.43
CA ARG A 83 -7.99 -0.40 -15.34
C ARG A 83 -8.71 -0.20 -16.68
N GLN A 84 -8.04 -0.42 -17.81
CA GLN A 84 -8.62 -0.37 -19.16
C GLN A 84 -9.05 -1.76 -19.65
N THR A 85 -8.71 -2.81 -18.90
CA THR A 85 -9.07 -4.18 -19.25
C THR A 85 -10.48 -4.49 -18.76
N VAL A 86 -11.32 -5.03 -19.65
CA VAL A 86 -12.62 -5.59 -19.28
C VAL A 86 -12.40 -7.02 -18.80
N SER A 87 -12.66 -7.24 -17.52
CA SER A 87 -12.51 -8.53 -16.86
C SER A 87 -13.61 -9.53 -17.25
N GLU A 88 -13.39 -10.81 -16.98
CA GLU A 88 -14.44 -11.84 -17.10
C GLU A 88 -15.59 -11.56 -16.15
N TRP A 89 -15.29 -11.18 -14.90
CA TRP A 89 -16.29 -10.83 -13.90
C TRP A 89 -17.23 -9.72 -14.38
N GLU A 90 -16.70 -8.64 -14.97
CA GLU A 90 -17.55 -7.56 -15.51
C GLU A 90 -18.48 -8.05 -16.64
N ARG A 91 -17.98 -8.94 -17.51
CA ARG A 91 -18.81 -9.53 -18.57
C ARG A 91 -19.91 -10.39 -17.98
N GLU A 92 -19.59 -11.28 -17.04
CA GLU A 92 -20.57 -12.15 -16.38
C GLU A 92 -21.64 -11.35 -15.62
N GLN A 93 -21.26 -10.23 -14.98
CA GLN A 93 -22.22 -9.42 -14.22
C GLN A 93 -23.10 -8.52 -15.08
N TYR A 94 -22.57 -7.96 -16.16
CA TYR A 94 -23.24 -6.87 -16.87
C TYR A 94 -23.71 -7.23 -18.28
N LEU A 95 -23.16 -8.25 -18.94
CA LEU A 95 -23.47 -8.55 -20.35
C LEU A 95 -24.87 -9.14 -20.56
N GLU A 96 -25.42 -9.85 -19.57
CA GLU A 96 -26.81 -10.36 -19.62
C GLU A 96 -27.80 -9.41 -18.94
N LEU A 97 -27.31 -8.50 -18.09
CA LEU A 97 -28.14 -7.57 -17.33
C LEU A 97 -28.55 -6.34 -18.15
N TYR A 98 -27.80 -6.02 -19.21
CA TYR A 98 -27.97 -4.85 -20.08
C TYR A 98 -27.85 -5.24 -21.56
#